data_AF-A0A176S7J8-F1
#
_entry.id   AF-A0A176S7J8-F1
#
_cell.length_a   1.000
_cell.length_b   1.000
_cell.length_c   1.000
_cell.angle_alpha   90.00
_cell.angle_beta   90.00
_cell.angle_gamma   90.00
#
_symmetry.space_group_name_H-M   'P 1'
#
loop_
_entity.id
_entity.type
_entity.pdbx_description
1 polymer ?
#
loop_
_entity_poly.entity_id
_entity_poly.type
_entity_poly.pdbx_seq_one_letter_code
_entity_poly.pdbx_strand_id
1 'polypeptide(L)'
;MVIDGQVDKVFINYKDRLSRVGFGLFKHLFLKFGTEIIVANGHSNEKLDSEEIMNEIITLIHCFSMKHYSKRRVKRAIEALNEESTQNQN
;
A
#
# COMPACT_ATOMS: atom_id res chain seq x y z
N MET A 1 -9.85 -18.76 -0.74
CA MET A 1 -9.28 -19.78 -1.64
C MET A 1 -8.09 -20.51 -1.01
N VAL A 2 -6.94 -19.87 -0.77
CA VAL A 2 -5.78 -20.53 -0.12
C VAL A 2 -6.09 -20.94 1.32
N ILE A 3 -6.63 -20.02 2.12
CA ILE A 3 -7.02 -20.29 3.53
C ILE A 3 -8.10 -21.37 3.62
N ASP A 4 -8.91 -21.50 2.57
CA ASP A 4 -9.99 -22.50 2.49
C ASP A 4 -9.49 -23.87 1.99
N GLY A 5 -8.19 -24.03 1.75
CA GLY A 5 -7.58 -25.28 1.27
C GLY A 5 -7.92 -25.65 -0.18
N GLN A 6 -8.41 -24.69 -0.98
CA GLN A 6 -8.87 -24.92 -2.35
C GLN A 6 -7.76 -24.75 -3.41
N VAL A 7 -6.53 -24.48 -2.98
CA VAL A 7 -5.41 -24.15 -3.87
C VAL A 7 -4.20 -25.00 -3.51
N ASP A 8 -3.75 -25.81 -4.46
CA ASP A 8 -2.54 -26.64 -4.31
C ASP A 8 -1.26 -25.82 -4.57
N LYS A 9 -1.26 -25.01 -5.65
CA LYS A 9 -0.07 -24.28 -6.10
C LYS A 9 -0.39 -22.87 -6.56
N VAL A 10 0.50 -21.94 -6.21
CA VAL A 10 0.45 -20.54 -6.64
C VAL A 10 1.71 -20.24 -7.44
N PHE A 11 1.55 -19.89 -8.70
CA PHE A 11 2.64 -19.53 -9.60
C PHE A 11 2.79 -18.01 -9.65
N ILE A 12 3.99 -17.52 -9.38
CA ILE A 12 4.32 -16.10 -9.48
C ILE A 12 5.56 -15.91 -10.34
N ASN A 13 5.62 -14.79 -11.06
CA ASN A 13 6.77 -14.54 -11.91
C ASN A 13 8.01 -14.15 -11.09
N TYR A 14 7.83 -13.30 -10.06
CA TYR A 14 8.88 -12.82 -9.14
C TYR A 14 8.33 -12.71 -7.71
N LYS A 15 9.19 -12.75 -6.68
CA LYS A 15 8.78 -12.73 -5.26
C LYS A 15 8.03 -11.46 -4.87
N ASP A 16 8.46 -10.33 -5.41
CA ASP A 16 7.93 -9.00 -5.13
C ASP A 16 6.51 -8.79 -5.72
N ARG A 17 6.11 -9.60 -6.72
CA ARG A 17 4.74 -9.62 -7.26
C ARG A 17 3.71 -10.09 -6.25
N LEU A 18 4.11 -10.95 -5.31
CA LEU A 18 3.25 -11.39 -4.23
C LEU A 18 3.33 -10.43 -3.05
N SER A 19 4.56 -10.04 -2.68
CA SER A 19 4.76 -9.04 -1.65
C SER A 19 6.13 -8.40 -1.70
N ARG A 20 6.18 -7.06 -1.66
CA ARG A 20 7.41 -6.27 -1.53
C ARG A 20 8.13 -6.52 -0.20
N VAL A 21 7.38 -6.81 0.87
CA VAL A 21 7.89 -7.14 2.21
C VAL A 21 7.17 -8.36 2.77
N GLY A 22 7.86 -9.22 3.51
CA GLY A 22 7.17 -10.34 4.16
C GLY A 22 6.75 -11.48 3.21
N PHE A 23 7.43 -11.65 2.07
CA PHE A 23 7.29 -12.87 1.25
C PHE A 23 7.44 -14.16 2.08
N GLY A 24 8.35 -14.15 3.07
CA GLY A 24 8.54 -15.26 4.00
C GLY A 24 7.29 -15.57 4.84
N LEU A 25 6.53 -14.55 5.23
CA LEU A 25 5.26 -14.74 5.95
C LEU A 25 4.24 -15.45 5.06
N PHE A 26 4.08 -15.00 3.82
CA PHE A 26 3.16 -15.64 2.87
C PHE A 26 3.58 -17.07 2.54
N LYS A 27 4.88 -17.31 2.36
CA LYS A 27 5.40 -18.67 2.15
C LYS A 27 5.06 -19.59 3.33
N HIS A 28 5.27 -19.13 4.56
CA HIS A 28 4.94 -19.91 5.75
C HIS A 28 3.42 -20.12 5.91
N LEU A 29 2.64 -19.08 5.67
CA LEU A 29 1.19 -19.12 5.75
C LEU A 29 0.60 -20.11 4.74
N PHE A 30 1.02 -20.02 3.48
CA PHE A 30 0.49 -20.85 2.40
C PHE A 30 0.85 -22.31 2.62
N LEU A 31 2.09 -22.58 3.06
CA LEU A 31 2.52 -23.93 3.42
C LEU A 31 1.64 -24.55 4.53
N LYS A 32 1.21 -23.75 5.52
CA LYS A 32 0.31 -24.21 6.58
C LYS A 32 -1.06 -24.65 6.05
N PHE A 33 -1.49 -24.11 4.91
CA PHE A 33 -2.73 -24.49 4.23
C PHE A 33 -2.52 -25.48 3.08
N GLY A 34 -1.33 -26.08 2.98
CA GLY A 34 -1.01 -27.07 1.94
C GLY A 34 -0.77 -26.46 0.56
N THR A 35 -0.57 -25.15 0.47
CA THR A 35 -0.32 -24.45 -0.80
C THR A 35 1.17 -24.17 -1.00
N GLU A 36 1.71 -24.60 -2.14
CA GLU A 36 3.09 -24.31 -2.52
C GLU A 36 3.18 -23.07 -3.42
N ILE A 37 4.16 -22.20 -3.18
CA ILE A 37 4.44 -21.03 -4.03
C ILE A 37 5.62 -21.35 -4.95
N ILE A 38 5.38 -21.31 -6.26
CA ILE A 38 6.38 -21.57 -7.30
C ILE A 38 6.73 -20.24 -7.98
N VAL A 39 8.02 -19.88 -7.97
CA VAL A 39 8.52 -18.64 -8.59
C VAL A 39 9.18 -18.99 -9.92
N ALA A 40 8.65 -18.48 -11.03
CA ALA A 40 9.05 -18.88 -12.37
C ALA A 40 10.37 -18.25 -12.83
N ASN A 41 10.66 -16.99 -12.50
CA ASN A 41 11.83 -16.29 -13.00
C ASN A 41 12.56 -15.49 -11.91
N GLY A 42 13.90 -15.55 -11.93
CA GLY A 42 14.78 -14.82 -11.01
C GLY A 42 15.48 -13.60 -11.61
N HIS A 43 15.25 -13.31 -12.90
CA HIS A 43 15.90 -12.20 -13.60
C HIS A 43 14.93 -11.03 -13.73
N SER A 44 14.94 -10.17 -12.74
CA SER A 44 14.25 -8.88 -12.78
C SER A 44 15.06 -7.90 -13.65
N ASN A 45 14.37 -7.04 -14.40
CA ASN A 45 15.03 -5.93 -15.07
C ASN A 45 15.24 -4.82 -14.03
N GLU A 46 16.43 -4.74 -13.44
CA GLU A 46 16.75 -3.83 -12.32
C GLU A 46 16.32 -2.38 -12.55
N LYS A 47 16.37 -1.91 -13.81
CA LYS A 47 15.92 -0.55 -14.18
C LYS A 47 14.40 -0.40 -14.05
N LEU A 48 13.65 -1.35 -14.61
CA LEU A 48 12.19 -1.35 -14.55
C LEU A 48 11.69 -1.53 -13.11
N ASP A 49 12.33 -2.40 -12.34
CA ASP A 49 12.01 -2.61 -10.94
C ASP A 49 12.19 -1.31 -10.13
N SER A 50 13.33 -0.63 -10.32
CA SER A 50 13.64 0.63 -9.63
C SER A 50 12.63 1.74 -9.94
N GLU A 51 12.21 1.87 -11.20
CA GLU A 51 11.18 2.83 -11.60
C GLU A 51 9.83 2.54 -10.94
N GLU A 52 9.44 1.28 -10.84
CA GLU A 52 8.21 0.87 -10.16
C GLU A 52 8.25 1.21 -8.67
N ILE A 53 9.36 0.92 -7.98
CA ILE A 53 9.52 1.28 -6.56
C ILE A 53 9.43 2.81 -6.39
N MET A 54 10.08 3.58 -7.27
CA MET A 54 10.03 5.05 -7.19
C MET A 54 8.61 5.58 -7.39
N ASN A 55 7.87 5.04 -8.35
CA ASN A 55 6.48 5.41 -8.58
C ASN A 55 5.57 5.08 -7.39
N GLU A 56 5.79 3.94 -6.72
CA GLU A 56 5.08 3.59 -5.49
C GLU A 56 5.38 4.59 -4.36
N ILE A 57 6.64 4.98 -4.18
CA ILE A 57 7.05 5.98 -3.17
C ILE A 57 6.42 7.34 -3.47
N ILE A 58 6.47 7.80 -4.72
CA ILE A 58 5.85 9.07 -5.14
C ILE A 58 4.35 9.05 -4.85
N THR A 59 3.68 7.94 -5.19
CA THR A 59 2.24 7.76 -4.92
C THR A 59 1.94 7.82 -3.42
N LEU A 60 2.76 7.15 -2.60
CA LEU A 60 2.61 7.15 -1.16
C LEU A 60 2.76 8.56 -0.56
N ILE A 61 3.82 9.28 -0.94
CA ILE A 61 4.07 10.67 -0.52
C ILE A 61 2.92 11.57 -0.93
N HIS A 62 2.41 11.40 -2.16
CA HIS A 62 1.29 12.17 -2.67
C HIS A 62 0.01 11.93 -1.84
N CYS A 63 -0.34 10.67 -1.57
CA CYS A 63 -1.49 10.31 -0.72
C CYS A 63 -1.37 10.89 0.70
N PHE A 64 -0.18 10.80 1.32
CA PHE A 64 0.05 11.38 2.64
C PHE A 64 -0.04 12.90 2.64
N SER A 65 0.53 13.55 1.62
CA SER A 65 0.51 15.00 1.46
C SER A 65 -0.91 15.52 1.28
N MET A 66 -1.73 14.86 0.45
CA MET A 66 -3.15 15.19 0.27
C MET A 66 -3.94 15.04 1.57
N LYS A 67 -3.71 13.96 2.33
CA LYS A 67 -4.38 13.73 3.62
C LYS A 67 -4.03 14.83 4.62
N HIS A 68 -2.78 15.25 4.68
CA HIS A 68 -2.33 16.30 5.58
C HIS A 68 -2.79 17.70 5.13
N TYR A 69 -2.76 17.98 3.83
CA TYR A 69 -3.28 19.22 3.25
C TYR A 69 -4.78 19.38 3.51
N SER A 70 -5.55 18.30 3.33
CA SER A 70 -6.99 18.29 3.61
C SER A 70 -7.30 18.61 5.07
N LYS A 71 -6.55 18.04 6.02
CA LYS A 71 -6.69 18.36 7.46
C LYS A 71 -6.40 19.83 7.77
N ARG A 72 -5.37 20.42 7.15
CA ARG A 72 -5.05 21.85 7.32
C ARG A 72 -6.15 22.76 6.75
N ARG A 73 -6.72 22.41 5.59
CA ARG A 73 -7.82 23.17 4.98
C ARG A 73 -9.07 23.16 5.86
N VAL A 74 -9.43 22.00 6.40
CA VAL A 74 -10.58 21.86 7.31
C VAL A 74 -10.36 22.66 8.60
N LYS A 75 -9.17 22.57 9.22
CA LYS A 75 -8.84 23.34 10.42
C LYS A 75 -8.98 24.85 10.19
N ARG A 76 -8.44 25.36 9.08
CA ARG A 76 -8.57 26.78 8.69
C ARG A 76 -10.00 27.20 8.41
N ALA A 77 -10.80 26.35 7.76
CA ALA A 77 -12.21 26.64 7.52
C ALA A 77 -13.00 26.73 8.83
N ILE A 78 -12.72 25.86 9.80
CA ILE A 78 -13.35 25.91 11.13
C ILE A 78 -12.90 27.17 11.90
N GLU A 79 -11.62 27.53 11.84
CA GLU A 79 -11.10 28.74 12.48
C GLU A 79 -11.77 30.01 11.92
N ALA A 80 -11.89 30.12 10.59
CA ALA A 80 -12.58 31.26 9.95
C ALA A 80 -14.07 31.35 10.33
N LEU A 81 -14.79 30.22 10.39
CA LEU A 81 -16.20 30.21 10.81
C LEU A 81 -16.38 30.64 12.28
N ASN A 82 -15.44 30.26 13.15
CA ASN A 82 -15.49 30.65 14.57
C ASN A 82 -15.21 32.16 14.76
N GLU A 83 -14.28 32.73 13.98
CA GLU A 83 -13.99 34.17 13.99
C GLU A 83 -15.21 35.01 13.56
N GLU A 84 -15.94 34.59 12.51
CA GLU A 84 -17.17 35.27 12.05
C GLU A 84 -18.32 35.21 13.07
N SER A 85 -18.45 34.11 13.81
CA SER A 85 -19.48 33.98 14.86
C SER A 85 -19.23 34.86 16.08
N THR A 86 -17.98 35.23 16.34
CA THR A 86 -17.59 36.08 17.49
C THR A 86 -17.79 37.57 17.19
N GLN A 87 -17.74 37.99 15.93
CA GLN A 87 -18.00 39.37 15.52
C GLN A 87 -19.48 39.73 15.44
N ASN A 88 -20.37 38.75 15.22
CA ASN A 88 -21.81 38.97 15.11
C ASN A 88 -22.57 38.98 16.46
N GLN A 89 -21.88 38.79 17.58
CA GLN A 89 -22.46 38.81 18.94
C GLN A 89 -22.07 40.05 19.77
N ASN A 90 -21.24 40.94 19.22
CA ASN A 90 -20.86 42.22 19.84
C ASN A 90 -21.53 43.41 19.15
#